data_AF-A0A1L7VE89-F1
#
_entry.id   AF-A0A1L7VE89-F1
#
_cell.length_a   1.000
_cell.length_b   1.000
_cell.length_c   1.000
_cell.angle_alpha   90.00
_cell.angle_beta   90.00
_cell.angle_gamma   90.00
#
_symmetry.space_group_name_H-M   'P 1'
#
loop_
_entity.id
_entity.type
_entity.pdbx_description
1 polymer ?
#
loop_
_entity_poly.entity_id
_entity_poly.type
_entity_poly.pdbx_seq_one_letter_code
_entity_poly.pdbx_strand_id
1 'polypeptide(L)'
;MLYRGKDKYGWTFTFNLPNTGRPVPMTWRKGNSVAVDGMKASRLSDNNFKLLDPNGQFMAVFTSHTMSLRLSAVGTLQINIDLGPMSEYAVITTFLLIYEFQTREEDIRSSRISATGAAASSSCC
;
A
#
# COMPACT_ATOMS: atom_id res chain seq x y z
N MET A 1 -10.26 -3.47 14.36
CA MET A 1 -9.17 -4.31 14.89
C MET A 1 -8.21 -4.57 13.74
N LEU A 2 -6.99 -4.05 13.81
CA LEU A 2 -6.01 -4.20 12.72
C LEU A 2 -5.44 -5.62 12.77
N TYR A 3 -5.73 -6.46 11.77
CA TYR A 3 -5.18 -7.82 11.71
C TYR A 3 -3.94 -7.84 10.82
N ARG A 4 -2.82 -8.33 11.39
CA ARG A 4 -1.50 -8.37 10.76
C ARG A 4 -1.31 -9.69 10.00
N GLY A 5 -1.55 -9.66 8.69
CA GLY A 5 -1.29 -10.79 7.78
C GLY A 5 0.20 -11.02 7.49
N LYS A 6 0.55 -12.25 7.10
CA LYS A 6 1.93 -12.74 6.80
C LYS A 6 2.47 -12.31 5.43
N ASP A 7 1.75 -11.49 4.68
CA ASP A 7 2.19 -10.92 3.41
C ASP A 7 3.02 -9.66 3.69
N LYS A 8 4.28 -9.64 3.22
CA LYS A 8 5.32 -8.65 3.58
C LYS A 8 4.89 -7.16 3.50
N TYR A 9 3.77 -6.84 2.84
CA TYR A 9 3.23 -5.48 2.71
C TYR A 9 1.69 -5.44 2.68
N GLY A 10 1.03 -6.44 3.27
CA GLY A 10 -0.43 -6.55 3.30
C GLY A 10 -1.04 -5.92 4.55
N TRP A 11 -2.00 -5.00 4.38
CA TRP A 11 -2.74 -4.39 5.48
C TRP A 11 -4.22 -4.74 5.38
N THR A 12 -4.71 -5.52 6.35
CA THR A 12 -6.11 -5.93 6.37
C THR A 12 -6.92 -5.03 7.30
N PHE A 13 -7.91 -4.36 6.72
CA PHE A 13 -8.92 -3.58 7.40
C PHE A 13 -10.26 -4.31 7.32
N THR A 14 -11.18 -3.98 8.20
CA THR A 14 -12.53 -4.54 8.14
C THR A 14 -13.52 -3.41 7.90
N PHE A 15 -14.27 -3.50 6.81
CA PHE A 15 -15.26 -2.51 6.41
C PHE A 15 -16.67 -3.02 6.67
N ASN A 16 -17.50 -2.19 7.29
CA ASN A 16 -18.93 -2.45 7.38
C ASN A 16 -19.58 -1.91 6.10
N LEU A 17 -19.75 -2.76 5.10
CA LEU A 17 -20.37 -2.34 3.84
C LEU A 17 -21.90 -2.23 4.02
N PRO A 18 -22.55 -1.25 3.38
CA PRO A 18 -23.99 -1.03 3.52
C PRO A 18 -24.87 -2.25 3.23
N ASN A 19 -24.40 -3.16 2.36
CA ASN A 19 -25.21 -4.25 1.80
C ASN A 19 -24.83 -5.66 2.27
N THR A 20 -23.79 -5.81 3.08
CA THR A 20 -23.30 -7.15 3.47
C THR A 20 -23.80 -7.61 4.84
N GLY A 21 -24.28 -6.70 5.68
CA GLY A 21 -24.73 -6.97 7.06
C GLY A 21 -23.64 -7.56 7.98
N ARG A 22 -22.41 -7.69 7.47
CA ARG A 22 -21.25 -8.27 8.15
C ARG A 22 -19.99 -7.48 7.78
N PRO A 23 -19.06 -7.33 8.73
CA PRO A 23 -17.76 -6.74 8.46
C PRO A 23 -16.99 -7.55 7.40
N VAL A 24 -16.54 -6.92 6.32
CA VAL A 24 -15.78 -7.54 5.23
C VAL A 24 -14.30 -7.22 5.41
N PRO A 25 -13.42 -8.24 5.54
CA PRO A 25 -11.99 -7.99 5.59
C PRO A 25 -11.48 -7.64 4.19
N MET A 26 -10.81 -6.51 4.06
CA MET A 26 -10.19 -6.05 2.83
C MET A 26 -8.71 -5.81 3.06
N THR A 27 -7.88 -6.27 2.13
CA THR A 27 -6.43 -6.20 2.24
C THR A 27 -5.85 -5.29 1.19
N TRP A 28 -5.20 -4.23 1.64
CA TRP A 28 -4.33 -3.45 0.78
C TRP A 28 -3.02 -4.18 0.54
N ARG A 29 -2.56 -4.17 -0.71
CA ARG A 29 -1.27 -4.73 -1.12
C ARG A 29 -0.56 -3.79 -2.08
N LYS A 30 0.77 -3.73 -1.99
CA LYS A 30 1.59 -3.14 -3.04
C LYS A 30 1.50 -3.98 -4.32
N GLY A 31 1.34 -3.35 -5.48
CA GLY A 31 1.22 -4.05 -6.75
C GLY A 31 1.27 -3.13 -7.96
N ASN A 32 2.42 -3.12 -8.63
CA ASN A 32 2.70 -2.26 -9.81
C ASN A 32 2.14 -2.82 -11.14
N SER A 33 1.36 -3.90 -11.09
CA SER A 33 0.76 -4.53 -12.27
C SER A 33 -0.63 -3.96 -12.58
N VAL A 34 -1.18 -3.13 -11.71
CA VAL A 34 -2.51 -2.52 -11.82
C VAL A 34 -2.34 -1.03 -11.59
N ALA A 35 -3.12 -0.22 -12.30
CA ALA A 35 -3.20 1.23 -12.13
C ALA A 35 -4.66 1.66 -12.15
N VAL A 36 -4.91 2.90 -11.76
CA VAL A 36 -6.18 3.61 -11.96
C VAL A 36 -6.56 3.56 -13.45
N ASP A 37 -7.85 3.49 -13.74
CA ASP A 37 -8.36 3.43 -15.10
C ASP A 37 -7.88 4.63 -15.93
N GLY A 38 -7.36 4.35 -17.13
CA GLY A 38 -6.76 5.36 -18.00
C GLY A 38 -5.30 5.72 -17.65
N MET A 39 -4.77 5.29 -16.50
CA MET A 39 -3.35 5.42 -16.16
C MET A 39 -2.57 4.15 -16.55
N LYS A 40 -1.27 4.29 -16.84
CA LYS A 40 -0.42 3.16 -17.21
C LYS A 40 0.22 2.53 -15.97
N ALA A 41 0.16 1.21 -15.87
CA ALA A 41 0.92 0.47 -14.87
C ALA A 41 2.36 0.25 -15.35
N SER A 42 3.36 0.68 -14.57
CA SER A 42 4.78 0.38 -14.79
C SER A 42 5.35 -0.42 -13.64
N ARG A 43 5.94 -1.58 -13.96
CA ARG A 43 6.63 -2.42 -12.97
C ARG A 43 7.90 -1.78 -12.41
N LEU A 44 8.50 -0.83 -13.14
CA LEU A 44 9.84 -0.32 -12.86
C LEU A 44 9.86 0.91 -11.93
N SER A 45 8.81 1.71 -11.92
CA SER A 45 8.86 3.07 -11.34
C SER A 45 7.66 3.46 -10.47
N ASP A 46 6.56 2.72 -10.53
CA ASP A 46 5.34 3.16 -9.90
C ASP A 46 5.22 2.63 -8.46
N ASN A 47 4.54 3.38 -7.61
CA ASN A 47 4.18 2.99 -6.26
C ASN A 47 2.68 2.74 -6.20
N ASN A 48 2.25 1.67 -6.85
CA ASN A 48 0.83 1.35 -6.93
C ASN A 48 0.42 0.43 -5.79
N PHE A 49 -0.74 0.71 -5.23
CA PHE A 49 -1.37 -0.08 -4.19
C PHE A 49 -2.78 -0.43 -4.62
N LYS A 50 -3.24 -1.60 -4.18
CA LYS A 50 -4.56 -2.11 -4.51
C LYS A 50 -5.24 -2.66 -3.27
N LEU A 51 -6.50 -2.33 -3.08
CA LEU A 51 -7.36 -2.88 -2.05
C LEU A 51 -8.09 -4.09 -2.63
N LEU A 52 -8.00 -5.22 -1.95
CA LEU A 52 -8.61 -6.47 -2.34
C LEU A 52 -9.67 -6.89 -1.33
N ASP A 53 -10.79 -7.41 -1.80
CA ASP A 53 -11.70 -8.17 -0.96
C ASP A 53 -11.20 -9.61 -0.74
N PRO A 54 -11.91 -10.44 0.06
CA PRO A 54 -11.53 -11.84 0.27
C PRO A 54 -11.55 -12.69 -0.99
N ASN A 55 -12.32 -12.29 -2.01
CA ASN A 55 -12.43 -12.98 -3.29
C ASN A 55 -11.36 -12.52 -4.30
N GLY A 56 -10.53 -11.55 -3.95
CA GLY A 56 -9.48 -11.00 -4.81
C GLY A 56 -9.95 -9.93 -5.78
N GLN A 57 -11.15 -9.39 -5.62
CA GLN A 57 -11.65 -8.27 -6.43
C GLN A 57 -11.01 -6.95 -6.02
N PHE A 58 -10.71 -6.08 -6.99
CA PHE A 58 -10.12 -4.77 -6.75
C PHE A 58 -11.18 -3.77 -6.30
N MET A 59 -11.15 -3.44 -5.00
CA MET A 59 -12.08 -2.49 -4.40
C MET A 59 -11.58 -1.05 -4.47
N ALA A 60 -10.27 -0.85 -4.56
CA ALA A 60 -9.66 0.46 -4.80
C ALA A 60 -8.26 0.28 -5.39
N VAL A 61 -7.78 1.29 -6.11
CA VAL A 61 -6.43 1.37 -6.65
C VAL A 61 -5.86 2.75 -6.39
N PHE A 62 -4.67 2.81 -5.80
CA PHE A 62 -3.86 4.01 -5.71
C PHE A 62 -2.71 3.89 -6.70
N THR A 63 -2.50 4.91 -7.53
CA THR A 63 -1.40 4.98 -8.50
C THR A 63 -0.56 6.22 -8.24
N SER A 64 0.76 6.05 -8.15
CA SER A 64 1.70 7.15 -8.10
C SER A 64 2.87 6.87 -9.02
N HIS A 65 3.12 7.78 -9.96
CA HIS A 65 4.20 7.70 -10.95
C HIS A 65 5.55 8.18 -10.43
N THR A 66 5.64 8.56 -9.15
CA THR A 66 6.91 8.96 -8.57
C THR A 66 7.69 7.71 -8.16
N MET A 67 8.93 7.59 -8.65
CA MET A 67 9.88 6.60 -8.11
C MET A 67 10.20 6.85 -6.63
N SER A 68 9.92 8.05 -6.14
CA SER A 68 10.09 8.44 -4.75
C SER A 68 8.86 8.09 -3.92
N LEU A 69 9.09 7.38 -2.83
CA LEU A 69 8.13 7.11 -1.75
C LEU A 69 8.06 8.29 -0.76
N ARG A 70 8.24 9.54 -1.21
CA ARG A 70 8.16 10.70 -0.31
C ARG A 70 6.70 10.99 0.04
N LEU A 71 6.47 11.56 1.22
CA LEU A 71 5.17 12.11 1.62
C LEU A 71 4.63 13.18 0.65
N SER A 72 5.51 13.83 -0.10
CA SER A 72 5.14 14.79 -1.15
C SER A 72 4.76 14.12 -2.49
N ALA A 73 4.81 12.80 -2.58
CA ALA A 73 4.41 12.07 -3.78
C ALA A 73 2.91 12.24 -4.00
N VAL A 74 2.56 12.89 -5.10
CA VAL A 74 1.19 13.01 -5.56
C VAL A 74 0.80 11.69 -6.25
N GLY A 75 -0.44 11.26 -6.05
CA GLY A 75 -1.00 10.08 -6.68
C GLY A 75 -2.51 10.21 -6.82
N THR A 76 -3.09 9.24 -7.52
CA THR A 76 -4.52 9.19 -7.80
C THR A 76 -5.10 7.96 -7.11
N LEU A 77 -6.15 8.16 -6.32
CA LEU A 77 -6.92 7.09 -5.69
C LEU A 77 -8.25 6.93 -6.44
N GLN A 78 -8.50 5.71 -6.91
CA GLN A 78 -9.79 5.30 -7.48
C GLN A 78 -10.43 4.30 -6.53
N ILE A 79 -11.69 4.53 -6.18
CA ILE A 79 -12.51 3.63 -5.36
C ILE A 79 -13.55 3.00 -6.28
N ASN A 80 -13.53 1.67 -6.38
CA ASN A 80 -14.36 0.89 -7.31
C ASN A 80 -15.62 0.32 -6.68
N ILE A 81 -15.90 0.67 -5.42
CA ILE A 81 -17.05 0.16 -4.69
C ILE A 81 -17.84 1.32 -4.09
N ASP A 82 -19.13 1.11 -3.95
CA ASP A 82 -19.96 1.99 -3.15
C ASP A 82 -19.71 1.72 -1.67
N LEU A 83 -18.91 2.59 -1.05
CA LEU A 83 -18.66 2.61 0.39
C LEU A 83 -19.73 3.40 1.16
N GLY A 84 -20.63 4.10 0.47
CA GLY A 84 -21.55 5.05 1.08
C GLY A 84 -20.82 6.03 2.01
N PRO A 85 -21.31 6.21 3.26
CA PRO A 85 -20.67 7.08 4.25
C PRO A 85 -19.25 6.66 4.66
N MET A 86 -18.81 5.44 4.33
CA MET A 86 -17.48 4.94 4.70
C MET A 86 -16.38 5.34 3.71
N SER A 87 -16.70 6.10 2.67
CA SER A 87 -15.75 6.54 1.63
C SER A 87 -14.57 7.32 2.23
N GLU A 88 -14.83 8.24 3.16
CA GLU A 88 -13.79 9.03 3.85
C GLU A 88 -12.83 8.14 4.64
N TYR A 89 -13.35 7.11 5.32
CA TYR A 89 -12.52 6.15 6.07
C TYR A 89 -11.61 5.35 5.15
N ALA A 90 -12.06 4.98 3.95
CA ALA A 90 -11.20 4.30 2.97
C ALA A 90 -10.07 5.22 2.49
N VAL A 91 -10.35 6.51 2.29
CA VAL A 91 -9.32 7.50 1.93
C VAL A 91 -8.27 7.63 3.05
N ILE A 92 -8.71 7.84 4.30
CA ILE A 92 -7.80 7.98 5.45
C ILE A 92 -6.95 6.73 5.65
N THR A 93 -7.56 5.54 5.60
CA THR A 93 -6.82 4.27 5.75
C THR A 93 -5.83 4.04 4.61
N THR A 94 -6.12 4.51 3.40
CA THR A 94 -5.17 4.50 2.28
C THR A 94 -3.95 5.37 2.59
N PHE A 95 -4.15 6.60 3.08
CA PHE A 95 -3.03 7.47 3.43
C PHE A 95 -2.18 6.93 4.57
N LEU A 96 -2.80 6.41 5.64
CA LEU A 96 -2.09 5.80 6.76
C LEU A 96 -1.25 4.59 6.30
N LEU A 97 -1.79 3.79 5.39
CA LEU A 97 -1.08 2.67 4.81
C LEU A 97 0.14 3.11 4.02
N ILE A 98 -0.04 4.09 3.13
CA ILE A 98 1.05 4.59 2.30
C ILE A 98 2.15 5.13 3.22
N TYR A 99 1.78 5.93 4.23
CA TYR A 99 2.72 6.43 5.23
C TYR A 99 3.50 5.30 5.91
N GLU A 100 2.81 4.29 6.46
CA GLU A 100 3.51 3.22 7.16
C GLU A 100 4.38 2.36 6.22
N PHE A 101 3.92 2.13 4.99
CA PHE A 101 4.71 1.46 3.97
C PHE A 101 6.02 2.24 3.69
N GLN A 102 5.94 3.56 3.59
CA GLN A 102 7.11 4.43 3.38
C GLN A 102 8.08 4.32 4.55
N THR A 103 7.60 4.48 5.79
CA THR A 103 8.42 4.38 7.00
C THR A 103 9.19 3.05 7.05
N ARG A 104 8.53 1.93 6.74
CA ARG A 104 9.18 0.61 6.73
C ARG A 104 10.27 0.50 5.67
N GLU A 105 10.04 1.04 4.47
CA GLU A 105 11.05 1.00 3.41
C GLU A 105 12.27 1.89 3.73
N GLU A 106 12.06 2.99 4.46
CA GLU A 106 13.15 3.83 4.97
C GLU A 106 13.97 3.14 6.06
N ASP A 107 13.32 2.43 6.99
CA ASP A 107 13.99 1.62 8.01
C ASP A 107 14.80 0.47 7.37
N ILE A 108 14.22 -0.21 6.38
CA ILE A 108 14.90 -1.26 5.61
C ILE A 108 16.10 -0.69 4.84
N ARG A 109 15.96 0.49 4.23
CA ARG A 109 17.06 1.14 3.53
C ARG A 109 18.19 1.51 4.49
N SER A 110 17.85 2.10 5.62
CA SER A 110 18.82 2.53 6.64
C SER A 110 19.58 1.33 7.21
N SER A 111 18.87 0.24 7.55
CA SER A 111 19.49 -1.00 8.03
C SER A 111 20.39 -1.66 6.99
N ARG A 112 20.02 -1.65 5.69
CA ARG A 112 20.90 -2.13 4.61
C ARG A 112 22.17 -1.30 4.48
N ILE A 113 22.06 0.03 4.51
CA ILE A 113 23.23 0.92 4.44
C ILE A 113 24.19 0.62 5.60
N SER A 114 23.66 0.50 6.82
CA SER A 114 24.46 0.15 8.01
C SER A 114 25.12 -1.24 7.88
N ALA A 115 24.42 -2.25 7.39
CA ALA A 115 24.97 -3.59 7.19
C ALA A 115 26.06 -3.63 6.11
N THR A 116 25.88 -2.86 5.02
CA THR A 116 26.87 -2.76 3.94
C THR A 116 28.13 -2.01 4.40
N GLY A 117 27.96 -0.94 5.19
CA GLY A 117 29.07 -0.22 5.82
C GLY A 117 29.84 -1.09 6.83
N ALA A 118 29.14 -1.88 7.64
CA ALA A 118 29.76 -2.85 8.53
C ALA A 118 30.55 -3.93 7.76
N ALA A 119 29.98 -4.52 6.71
CA ALA A 119 30.66 -5.51 5.87
C ALA A 119 31.89 -4.94 5.14
N ALA A 120 31.82 -3.69 4.67
CA ALA A 120 32.96 -3.00 4.08
C ALA A 120 34.06 -2.72 5.12
N SER A 121 33.69 -2.38 6.36
CA SER A 121 34.66 -2.18 7.44
C SER A 121 35.33 -3.48 7.91
N SER A 122 34.62 -4.63 7.88
CA SER A 122 35.19 -5.93 8.26
C SER A 122 36.07 -6.57 7.19
N SER A 123 35.96 -6.13 5.94
CA SER A 123 36.77 -6.65 4.81
C SER A 123 38.13 -5.95 4.68
N CYS A 124 38.39 -4.91 5.47
CA CYS A 124 39.64 -4.14 5.47
C CYS A 124 40.59 -4.52 6.63
N CYS A 125 40.34 -5.63 7.33
CA CYS A 125 41.19 -6.15 8.40
C CYS A 125 41.74 -7.53 8.03
#